data_AF-A0AAW1SYE4-F1
#
_entry.id   AF-A0AAW1SYE4-F1
#
_cell.length_a   1.000
_cell.length_b   1.000
_cell.length_c   1.000
_cell.angle_alpha   90.00
_cell.angle_beta   90.00
_cell.angle_gamma   90.00
#
_symmetry.space_group_name_H-M   'P 1'
#
loop_
_entity.id
_entity.type
_entity.pdbx_description
1 polymer ?
#
loop_
_entity_poly.entity_id
_entity_poly.type
_entity_poly.pdbx_seq_one_letter_code
_entity_poly.pdbx_strand_id
1 'polypeptide(L)'
;MAQLAGSWNWAGLFPSRYRYFIFLNSSNRGPFMPAYWPKASHWSAVLTSRLNSLVKLVGPTISCEGGSDADSWNGPHVQSYIMATDQVGLKLLMNDEGVFACHQDISNTIKYSEIGASSVIMNAGYSIDSLMRRYQGIDWRDEANWNCNARASPYGDPFYDGIALEATEVMFVKVKERFVDLRWTYAVNAKRYDAWLTDADEKGARDVSGNEWQGMGDELKMPKILMRMAQGDTCFDHVFYRKANEDLPPLELPGLWQHFVVFGQHEGRPFRYMCQPKVLTGLEAFAAGQTLPAAVAAAVADVASATPASSVPAQRHLLEWDEFAQIEQVPSLAEAS
;
A
#
# COMPACT_ATOMS: atom_id res chain seq x y z
N MET A 1 49.17 -19.18 2.96
CA MET A 1 48.88 -17.75 2.74
C MET A 1 47.48 -17.50 3.26
N ALA A 2 47.38 -16.74 4.34
CA ALA A 2 46.12 -16.42 5.01
C ALA A 2 45.42 -15.29 4.26
N GLN A 3 44.13 -15.46 3.94
CA GLN A 3 43.29 -14.42 3.36
C GLN A 3 42.04 -14.26 4.23
N LEU A 4 42.19 -13.32 5.16
CA LEU A 4 41.19 -12.42 5.74
C LEU A 4 39.72 -12.86 5.61
N ALA A 5 39.29 -13.70 6.55
CA ALA A 5 37.91 -13.65 7.02
C ALA A 5 37.65 -12.23 7.51
N GLY A 6 36.87 -11.46 6.77
CA GLY A 6 36.41 -10.14 7.17
C GLY A 6 35.59 -10.27 8.44
N SER A 7 36.24 -10.19 9.60
CA SER A 7 35.56 -10.06 10.88
C SER A 7 34.80 -8.74 10.85
N TRP A 8 33.48 -8.82 10.70
CA TRP A 8 32.58 -7.71 10.94
C TRP A 8 32.77 -7.24 12.38
N ASN A 9 33.63 -6.25 12.57
CA ASN A 9 33.95 -5.69 13.87
C ASN A 9 32.84 -4.68 14.21
N TRP A 10 31.67 -5.21 14.62
CA TRP A 10 30.63 -4.39 15.22
C TRP A 10 31.20 -3.80 16.50
N ALA A 11 31.66 -2.55 16.45
CA ALA A 11 32.20 -1.86 17.60
C ALA A 11 31.17 -1.87 18.75
N GLY A 12 31.31 -2.82 19.67
CA GLY A 12 30.47 -2.97 20.87
C GLY A 12 29.15 -3.74 20.74
N LEU A 13 28.79 -4.27 19.56
CA LEU A 13 27.58 -5.10 19.44
C LEU A 13 27.92 -6.57 19.69
N PHE A 14 27.33 -7.16 20.73
CA PHE A 14 27.46 -8.60 21.02
C PHE A 14 26.14 -9.30 20.65
N PRO A 15 26.00 -9.91 19.44
CA PRO A 15 24.75 -10.55 19.02
C PRO A 15 24.25 -11.59 20.02
N SER A 16 25.16 -12.27 20.71
CA SER A 16 24.84 -13.24 21.76
C SER A 16 23.97 -12.69 22.91
N ARG A 17 23.92 -11.36 23.11
CA ARG A 17 23.07 -10.70 24.12
C ARG A 17 21.61 -10.56 23.69
N TYR A 18 21.30 -10.70 22.41
CA TYR A 18 19.97 -10.49 21.86
C TYR A 18 19.39 -11.81 21.37
N ARG A 19 18.11 -12.05 21.67
CA ARG A 19 17.39 -13.24 21.18
C ARG A 19 16.89 -13.08 19.75
N TYR A 20 16.54 -11.85 19.39
CA TYR A 20 15.92 -11.49 18.12
C TYR A 20 16.60 -10.27 17.53
N PHE A 21 16.63 -10.20 16.21
CA PHE A 21 17.21 -9.11 15.43
C PHE A 21 16.17 -8.65 14.41
N ILE A 22 15.96 -7.34 14.33
CA ILE A 22 15.05 -6.74 13.35
C ILE A 22 15.84 -5.74 12.52
N PHE A 23 15.87 -5.97 11.22
CA PHE A 23 16.40 -5.05 10.22
C PHE A 23 15.24 -4.24 9.65
N LEU A 24 15.41 -2.92 9.61
CA LEU A 24 14.38 -1.97 9.20
C LEU A 24 14.99 -0.97 8.23
N ASN A 25 14.39 -0.84 7.05
CA ASN A 25 14.75 0.21 6.09
C ASN A 25 14.14 1.55 6.50
N SER A 26 14.83 2.67 6.25
CA SER A 26 14.37 4.04 6.53
C SER A 26 13.23 4.51 5.61
N SER A 27 13.01 3.85 4.48
CA SER A 27 11.93 4.16 3.51
C SER A 27 10.56 3.58 3.88
N ASN A 28 10.41 3.02 5.08
CA ASN A 28 9.14 2.49 5.55
C ASN A 28 8.33 3.53 6.32
N ARG A 29 7.03 3.25 6.47
CA ARG A 29 6.13 3.91 7.43
C ARG A 29 5.52 2.88 8.36
N GLY A 30 5.34 3.25 9.63
CA GLY A 30 4.89 2.39 10.72
C GLY A 30 5.76 2.50 11.97
N PRO A 31 5.51 1.71 13.02
CA PRO A 31 4.54 0.62 13.07
C PRO A 31 3.09 1.13 13.13
N PHE A 32 2.24 0.62 12.25
CA PHE A 32 0.80 0.82 12.26
C PHE A 32 0.14 -0.30 13.06
N MET A 33 -0.28 0.03 14.28
CA MET A 33 -0.99 -0.88 15.15
C MET A 33 -2.48 -0.50 15.19
N PRO A 34 -3.41 -1.46 15.14
CA PRO A 34 -4.82 -1.17 15.36
C PRO A 34 -5.03 -0.47 16.72
N ALA A 35 -6.02 0.42 16.82
CA ALA A 35 -6.30 1.16 18.06
C ALA A 35 -6.66 0.24 19.26
N TYR A 36 -7.12 -0.99 18.98
CA TYR A 36 -7.42 -2.02 19.98
C TYR A 36 -6.20 -2.88 20.35
N TRP A 37 -5.01 -2.60 19.81
CA TRP A 37 -3.79 -3.32 20.16
C TRP A 37 -3.43 -3.09 21.64
N PRO A 38 -3.05 -4.13 22.41
CA PRO A 38 -2.70 -3.97 23.81
C PRO A 38 -1.50 -3.02 23.99
N LYS A 39 -1.68 -1.92 24.73
CA LYS A 39 -0.61 -0.93 25.00
C LYS A 39 0.62 -1.52 25.69
N ALA A 40 0.43 -2.58 26.47
CA ALA A 40 1.53 -3.27 27.15
C ALA A 40 2.37 -4.17 26.21
N SER A 41 1.87 -4.45 25.00
CA SER A 41 2.56 -5.31 24.03
C SER A 41 3.39 -4.47 23.07
N HIS A 42 4.70 -4.71 23.07
CA HIS A 42 5.61 -4.07 22.13
C HIS A 42 5.36 -4.59 20.70
N TRP A 43 5.38 -3.71 19.70
CA TRP A 43 5.09 -4.05 18.30
C TRP A 43 5.99 -5.17 17.75
N SER A 44 7.24 -5.24 18.21
CA SER A 44 8.20 -6.26 17.75
C SER A 44 7.73 -7.68 18.07
N ALA A 45 6.89 -7.87 19.10
CA ALA A 45 6.31 -9.16 19.44
C ALA A 45 5.47 -9.75 18.29
N VAL A 46 4.89 -8.91 17.44
CA VAL A 46 4.11 -9.33 16.25
C VAL A 46 4.96 -10.14 15.28
N LEU A 47 6.23 -9.76 15.09
CA LEU A 47 7.18 -10.46 14.24
C LEU A 47 7.90 -11.57 14.99
N THR A 48 8.39 -11.30 16.21
CA THR A 48 9.26 -12.23 16.93
C THR A 48 8.55 -13.44 17.51
N SER A 49 7.23 -13.34 17.77
CA SER A 49 6.42 -14.49 18.21
C SER A 49 6.22 -15.55 17.12
N ARG A 50 6.43 -15.18 15.85
CA ARG A 50 6.33 -16.10 14.70
C ARG A 50 7.60 -16.92 14.51
N LEU A 51 8.74 -16.40 14.98
CA LEU A 51 10.01 -17.14 14.99
C LEU A 51 9.91 -18.32 15.96
N ASN A 52 10.23 -19.51 15.48
CA ASN A 52 10.12 -20.74 16.25
C ASN A 52 11.21 -21.74 15.83
N SER A 53 11.10 -23.02 16.19
CA SER A 53 12.10 -24.03 15.82
C SER A 53 12.25 -24.22 14.30
N LEU A 54 11.18 -23.94 13.54
CA LEU A 54 11.13 -24.07 12.09
C LEU A 54 11.27 -22.73 11.37
N VAL A 55 10.57 -21.68 11.81
CA VAL A 55 10.56 -20.36 11.13
C VAL A 55 11.72 -19.51 11.65
N LYS A 56 12.61 -19.08 10.74
CA LYS A 56 13.84 -18.33 11.07
C LYS A 56 13.95 -16.95 10.43
N LEU A 57 13.00 -16.58 9.56
CA LEU A 57 12.93 -15.25 8.97
C LEU A 57 11.46 -14.84 8.81
N VAL A 58 11.12 -13.66 9.29
CA VAL A 58 9.75 -13.14 9.28
C VAL A 58 9.77 -11.70 8.79
N GLY A 59 8.82 -11.32 7.95
CA GLY A 59 8.64 -9.91 7.61
C GLY A 59 7.17 -9.54 7.41
N PRO A 60 6.91 -8.31 6.99
CA PRO A 60 5.56 -7.85 6.71
C PRO A 60 4.91 -8.64 5.57
N THR A 61 5.68 -8.91 4.50
CA THR A 61 5.20 -9.53 3.26
C THR A 61 6.16 -10.60 2.73
N ILE A 62 5.61 -11.56 1.99
CA ILE A 62 6.34 -12.52 1.17
C ILE A 62 5.98 -12.29 -0.31
N SER A 63 6.98 -12.23 -1.19
CA SER A 63 6.78 -12.26 -2.64
C SER A 63 7.23 -13.60 -3.22
N CYS A 64 6.52 -14.07 -4.25
CA CYS A 64 6.89 -15.24 -5.04
C CYS A 64 7.38 -14.87 -6.45
N GLU A 65 7.65 -13.59 -6.72
CA GLU A 65 8.15 -13.14 -8.04
C GLU A 65 9.42 -13.88 -8.50
N GLY A 66 10.27 -14.30 -7.55
CA GLY A 66 11.60 -14.84 -7.83
C GLY A 66 12.56 -13.75 -8.31
N GLY A 67 13.80 -14.14 -8.66
CA GLY A 67 14.70 -13.25 -9.37
C GLY A 67 14.51 -13.32 -10.89
N SER A 68 14.96 -12.30 -11.60
CA SER A 68 14.75 -12.15 -13.05
C SER A 68 15.57 -13.10 -13.93
N ASP A 69 16.60 -13.74 -13.36
CA ASP A 69 17.60 -14.50 -14.12
C ASP A 69 17.57 -15.98 -13.73
N ALA A 70 17.99 -16.86 -14.64
CA ALA A 70 17.97 -18.32 -14.47
C ALA A 70 18.70 -18.81 -13.20
N ASP A 71 19.73 -18.10 -12.76
CA ASP A 71 20.52 -18.44 -11.57
C ASP A 71 19.93 -17.89 -10.26
N SER A 72 18.79 -17.20 -10.31
CA SER A 72 18.19 -16.60 -9.14
C SER A 72 17.29 -17.58 -8.41
N TRP A 73 17.21 -17.44 -7.09
CA TRP A 73 16.21 -18.14 -6.29
C TRP A 73 14.81 -17.79 -6.80
N ASN A 74 14.07 -18.83 -7.19
CA ASN A 74 12.71 -18.74 -7.72
C ASN A 74 11.64 -19.13 -6.69
N GLY A 75 12.03 -19.28 -5.43
CA GLY A 75 11.10 -19.53 -4.34
C GLY A 75 10.54 -18.27 -3.71
N PRO A 76 9.68 -18.43 -2.69
CA PRO A 76 9.15 -17.34 -1.89
C PRO A 76 10.30 -16.64 -1.15
N HIS A 77 10.17 -15.33 -0.95
CA HIS A 77 11.08 -14.55 -0.14
C HIS A 77 10.37 -13.48 0.67
N VAL A 78 10.85 -13.27 1.90
CA VAL A 78 10.47 -12.10 2.71
C VAL A 78 11.06 -10.84 2.08
N GLN A 79 10.23 -9.83 1.87
CA GLN A 79 10.71 -8.56 1.30
C GLN A 79 11.52 -7.77 2.35
N SER A 80 12.70 -7.28 1.96
CA SER A 80 13.77 -6.87 2.89
C SER A 80 13.55 -5.55 3.60
N TYR A 81 12.44 -4.87 3.34
CA TYR A 81 12.18 -3.58 3.97
C TYR A 81 11.97 -3.72 5.48
N ILE A 82 11.47 -4.87 5.95
CA ILE A 82 11.62 -5.33 7.33
C ILE A 82 11.88 -6.83 7.36
N MET A 83 12.87 -7.23 8.14
CA MET A 83 13.17 -8.63 8.42
C MET A 83 13.42 -8.83 9.91
N ALA A 84 12.75 -9.80 10.51
CA ALA A 84 12.98 -10.27 11.86
C ALA A 84 13.56 -11.69 11.83
N THR A 85 14.59 -11.95 12.62
CA THR A 85 15.25 -13.26 12.73
C THR A 85 15.69 -13.54 14.16
N ASP A 86 16.01 -14.79 14.46
CA ASP A 86 16.60 -15.21 15.74
C ASP A 86 18.13 -15.39 15.60
N GLN A 87 18.80 -15.88 16.64
CA GLN A 87 20.24 -16.11 16.60
C GLN A 87 20.67 -17.15 15.55
N VAL A 88 19.82 -18.16 15.27
CA VAL A 88 20.13 -19.19 14.28
C VAL A 88 20.04 -18.59 12.88
N GLY A 89 18.94 -17.89 12.59
CA GLY A 89 18.77 -17.23 11.30
C GLY A 89 19.81 -16.14 11.07
N LEU A 90 20.11 -15.30 12.07
CA LEU A 90 21.19 -14.30 11.95
C LEU A 90 22.53 -14.94 11.60
N LYS A 91 22.89 -16.06 12.24
CA LYS A 91 24.15 -16.75 11.95
C LYS A 91 24.19 -17.25 10.50
N LEU A 92 23.08 -17.78 9.98
CA LEU A 92 23.00 -18.21 8.59
C LEU A 92 23.19 -17.03 7.64
N LEU A 93 22.47 -15.92 7.88
CA LEU A 93 22.57 -14.70 7.08
C LEU A 93 23.97 -14.08 7.11
N MET A 94 24.66 -14.12 8.26
CA MET A 94 26.02 -13.58 8.40
C MET A 94 27.11 -14.47 7.78
N ASN A 95 26.86 -15.77 7.68
CA ASN A 95 27.79 -16.71 7.05
C ASN A 95 27.70 -16.68 5.53
N ASP A 96 26.63 -16.11 4.98
CA ASP A 96 26.49 -15.86 3.55
C ASP A 96 27.25 -14.58 3.17
N GLU A 97 28.06 -14.67 2.11
CA GLU A 97 28.88 -13.55 1.65
C GLU A 97 28.07 -12.46 0.94
N GLY A 98 26.84 -12.75 0.50
CA GLY A 98 25.99 -11.85 -0.27
C GLY A 98 24.98 -11.08 0.57
N VAL A 99 24.36 -11.70 1.58
CA VAL A 99 23.20 -11.12 2.29
C VAL A 99 23.48 -9.73 2.85
N PHE A 100 24.60 -9.55 3.55
CA PHE A 100 24.97 -8.26 4.17
C PHE A 100 26.11 -7.53 3.43
N ALA A 101 26.44 -7.93 2.21
CA ALA A 101 27.46 -7.25 1.42
C ALA A 101 26.98 -5.88 0.90
N CYS A 102 27.94 -5.00 0.65
CA CYS A 102 27.70 -3.76 -0.10
C CYS A 102 27.67 -4.09 -1.60
N HIS A 103 26.48 -4.03 -2.20
CA HIS A 103 26.29 -4.30 -3.62
C HIS A 103 26.45 -3.03 -4.47
N GLN A 104 26.89 -3.19 -5.72
CA GLN A 104 27.13 -2.06 -6.62
C GLN A 104 25.85 -1.41 -7.14
N ASP A 105 24.76 -2.16 -7.20
CA ASP A 105 23.49 -1.71 -7.74
C ASP A 105 22.29 -2.35 -7.02
N ILE A 106 21.11 -1.80 -7.30
CA ILE A 106 19.86 -2.24 -6.68
C ILE A 106 19.45 -3.66 -7.11
N SER A 107 19.79 -4.09 -8.33
CA SER A 107 19.45 -5.43 -8.81
C SER A 107 20.20 -6.48 -8.02
N ASN A 108 21.51 -6.29 -7.87
CA ASN A 108 22.36 -7.13 -7.03
C ASN A 108 21.94 -7.10 -5.56
N THR A 109 21.52 -5.92 -5.05
CA THR A 109 20.96 -5.81 -3.70
C THR A 109 19.69 -6.66 -3.54
N ILE A 110 18.77 -6.60 -4.51
CA ILE A 110 17.54 -7.41 -4.46
C ILE A 110 17.88 -8.90 -4.55
N LYS A 111 18.73 -9.28 -5.49
CA LYS A 111 19.10 -10.68 -5.73
C LYS A 111 19.82 -11.32 -4.55
N TYR A 112 20.89 -10.69 -4.07
CA TYR A 112 21.78 -11.30 -3.07
C TYR A 112 21.39 -10.96 -1.62
N SER A 113 20.75 -9.81 -1.37
CA SER A 113 20.31 -9.44 -0.01
C SER A 113 18.85 -9.81 0.24
N GLU A 114 17.90 -9.28 -0.54
CA GLU A 114 16.47 -9.49 -0.26
C GLU A 114 16.04 -10.94 -0.53
N ILE A 115 16.24 -11.40 -1.75
CA ILE A 115 15.93 -12.76 -2.16
C ILE A 115 16.90 -13.74 -1.51
N GLY A 116 18.19 -13.41 -1.50
CA GLY A 116 19.26 -14.22 -0.91
C GLY A 116 19.04 -14.53 0.57
N ALA A 117 18.54 -13.58 1.38
CA ALA A 117 18.25 -13.83 2.79
C ALA A 117 17.24 -14.99 2.99
N SER A 118 16.19 -15.03 2.18
CA SER A 118 15.20 -16.12 2.26
C SER A 118 15.76 -17.42 1.69
N SER A 119 16.49 -17.36 0.58
CA SER A 119 17.17 -18.52 -0.02
C SER A 119 18.09 -19.22 0.98
N VAL A 120 18.95 -18.47 1.67
CA VAL A 120 19.89 -19.00 2.68
C VAL A 120 19.15 -19.72 3.82
N ILE A 121 18.07 -19.14 4.31
CA ILE A 121 17.25 -19.73 5.39
C ILE A 121 16.58 -21.02 4.92
N MET A 122 15.98 -21.01 3.73
CA MET A 122 15.26 -22.14 3.15
C MET A 122 16.20 -23.29 2.78
N ASN A 123 17.36 -23.00 2.21
CA ASN A 123 18.39 -24.00 1.88
C ASN A 123 18.97 -24.68 3.13
N ALA A 124 18.93 -24.02 4.29
CA ALA A 124 19.30 -24.62 5.57
C ALA A 124 18.19 -25.51 6.18
N GLY A 125 17.08 -25.73 5.47
CA GLY A 125 15.96 -26.58 5.90
C GLY A 125 14.94 -25.91 6.81
N TYR A 126 15.10 -24.60 7.05
CA TYR A 126 14.14 -23.78 7.82
C TYR A 126 13.04 -23.22 6.92
N SER A 127 12.05 -22.57 7.52
CA SER A 127 10.96 -21.88 6.83
C SER A 127 10.99 -20.37 7.11
N ILE A 128 10.17 -19.65 6.36
CA ILE A 128 9.92 -18.21 6.50
C ILE A 128 8.45 -17.96 6.88
N ASP A 129 8.10 -16.75 7.31
CA ASP A 129 6.70 -16.38 7.56
C ASP A 129 6.47 -14.88 7.30
N SER A 130 5.19 -14.47 7.20
CA SER A 130 4.82 -13.07 7.05
C SER A 130 3.60 -12.68 7.89
N LEU A 131 3.30 -11.38 7.93
CA LEU A 131 2.10 -10.86 8.57
C LEU A 131 0.85 -10.95 7.69
N MET A 132 1.01 -11.17 6.39
CA MET A 132 -0.08 -11.26 5.41
C MET A 132 -1.10 -12.35 5.77
N ARG A 133 -2.36 -11.97 5.92
CA ARG A 133 -3.45 -12.85 6.39
C ARG A 133 -3.67 -14.06 5.48
N ARG A 134 -3.56 -13.87 4.16
CA ARG A 134 -3.68 -14.96 3.17
C ARG A 134 -2.60 -16.03 3.31
N TYR A 135 -1.45 -15.69 3.92
CA TYR A 135 -0.23 -16.50 3.92
C TYR A 135 0.03 -17.20 5.25
N GLN A 136 -0.95 -17.16 6.15
CA GLN A 136 -0.86 -17.75 7.48
C GLN A 136 -0.95 -19.28 7.40
N GLY A 137 0.00 -19.97 8.04
CA GLY A 137 0.00 -21.43 8.15
C GLY A 137 0.45 -22.18 6.88
N ILE A 138 1.04 -21.46 5.91
CA ILE A 138 1.61 -22.07 4.70
C ILE A 138 3.00 -22.62 5.01
N ASP A 139 3.27 -23.87 4.59
CA ASP A 139 4.63 -24.40 4.60
C ASP A 139 5.36 -23.97 3.33
N TRP A 140 6.20 -22.95 3.46
CA TRP A 140 6.96 -22.40 2.35
C TRP A 140 8.05 -23.33 1.82
N ARG A 141 8.36 -24.42 2.53
CA ARG A 141 9.31 -25.45 2.06
C ARG A 141 8.69 -26.37 1.01
N ASP A 142 7.36 -26.40 0.92
CA ASP A 142 6.65 -27.10 -0.14
C ASP A 142 6.64 -26.24 -1.42
N GLU A 143 7.34 -26.72 -2.45
CA GLU A 143 7.44 -26.06 -3.76
C GLU A 143 6.08 -25.86 -4.44
N ALA A 144 5.05 -26.63 -4.08
CA ALA A 144 3.69 -26.41 -4.57
C ALA A 144 3.15 -25.00 -4.23
N ASN A 145 3.68 -24.38 -3.18
CA ASN A 145 3.30 -23.03 -2.74
C ASN A 145 4.10 -21.91 -3.44
N TRP A 146 5.14 -22.23 -4.22
CA TRP A 146 6.07 -21.22 -4.75
C TRP A 146 5.48 -20.39 -5.88
N ASN A 147 4.36 -20.83 -6.47
CA ASN A 147 3.59 -20.02 -7.42
C ASN A 147 2.57 -19.09 -6.73
N CYS A 148 2.82 -18.70 -5.47
CA CYS A 148 1.91 -17.87 -4.71
C CYS A 148 1.63 -16.54 -5.41
N ASN A 149 0.41 -16.02 -5.22
CA ASN A 149 -0.07 -14.79 -5.87
C ASN A 149 0.11 -14.74 -7.39
N ALA A 150 0.12 -15.90 -8.06
CA ALA A 150 0.45 -16.00 -9.48
C ALA A 150 1.74 -15.25 -9.86
N ARG A 151 2.73 -15.28 -8.97
CA ARG A 151 4.04 -14.58 -9.11
C ARG A 151 3.95 -13.06 -9.11
N ALA A 152 2.81 -12.44 -8.78
CA ALA A 152 2.75 -10.98 -8.63
C ALA A 152 3.30 -10.54 -7.27
N SER A 153 4.03 -9.42 -7.23
CA SER A 153 4.38 -8.77 -5.95
C SER A 153 3.10 -8.42 -5.20
N PRO A 154 2.94 -8.79 -3.92
CA PRO A 154 1.80 -8.33 -3.13
C PRO A 154 1.86 -6.82 -2.88
N TYR A 155 3.00 -6.18 -3.14
CA TYR A 155 3.22 -4.75 -2.94
C TYR A 155 2.59 -3.86 -4.02
N GLY A 156 2.21 -4.41 -5.18
CA GLY A 156 1.49 -3.63 -6.20
C GLY A 156 0.04 -3.34 -5.79
N ASP A 157 -0.55 -2.27 -6.30
CA ASP A 157 -1.96 -1.94 -6.09
C ASP A 157 -2.77 -2.19 -7.38
N PRO A 158 -3.73 -3.13 -7.44
CA PRO A 158 -4.26 -4.00 -6.37
C PRO A 158 -3.76 -5.45 -6.50
N PHE A 159 -2.45 -5.68 -6.44
CA PHE A 159 -1.83 -6.97 -6.80
C PHE A 159 -1.95 -8.02 -5.71
N TYR A 160 -2.51 -7.68 -4.53
CA TYR A 160 -2.80 -8.63 -3.49
C TYR A 160 -4.23 -9.14 -3.62
N ASP A 161 -4.47 -10.06 -4.57
CA ASP A 161 -5.79 -10.69 -4.80
C ASP A 161 -6.93 -9.67 -5.08
N GLY A 162 -6.61 -8.60 -5.82
CA GLY A 162 -7.57 -7.54 -6.15
C GLY A 162 -7.78 -6.50 -5.04
N ILE A 163 -6.98 -6.55 -3.98
CA ILE A 163 -6.91 -5.51 -2.95
C ILE A 163 -5.48 -4.96 -2.80
N ALA A 164 -5.35 -3.85 -2.08
CA ALA A 164 -4.07 -3.33 -1.63
C ALA A 164 -3.67 -3.96 -0.27
N LEU A 165 -2.37 -3.95 0.04
CA LEU A 165 -1.90 -4.30 1.38
C LEU A 165 -2.42 -3.31 2.41
N GLU A 166 -3.00 -3.81 3.49
CA GLU A 166 -3.49 -2.95 4.57
C GLU A 166 -2.39 -2.67 5.60
N ALA A 167 -2.18 -1.40 5.93
CA ALA A 167 -1.10 -0.99 6.82
C ALA A 167 -1.18 -1.65 8.21
N THR A 168 -2.40 -1.87 8.72
CA THR A 168 -2.64 -2.54 10.00
C THR A 168 -2.56 -4.07 9.93
N GLU A 169 -2.57 -4.65 8.74
CA GLU A 169 -2.33 -6.08 8.52
C GLU A 169 -0.83 -6.38 8.57
N VAL A 170 -0.04 -5.59 7.83
CA VAL A 170 1.41 -5.85 7.66
C VAL A 170 2.30 -5.00 8.56
N MET A 171 1.72 -4.17 9.44
CA MET A 171 2.37 -3.30 10.44
C MET A 171 3.28 -2.21 9.87
N PHE A 172 4.05 -2.48 8.82
CA PHE A 172 4.86 -1.51 8.12
C PHE A 172 4.65 -1.66 6.64
N VAL A 173 4.62 -0.53 5.94
CA VAL A 173 4.58 -0.51 4.49
C VAL A 173 5.74 0.31 3.95
N LYS A 174 6.30 -0.16 2.84
CA LYS A 174 7.28 0.60 2.08
C LYS A 174 6.56 1.74 1.37
N VAL A 175 7.01 2.98 1.53
CA VAL A 175 6.38 4.14 0.87
C VAL A 175 7.44 4.87 0.06
N LYS A 176 7.11 5.16 -1.20
CA LYS A 176 7.89 6.04 -2.08
C LYS A 176 6.98 7.14 -2.58
N GLU A 177 7.55 8.32 -2.81
CA GLU A 177 6.84 9.50 -3.32
C GLU A 177 6.01 9.17 -4.57
N ARG A 178 6.62 8.49 -5.55
CA ARG A 178 5.92 8.04 -6.76
C ARG A 178 4.65 7.22 -6.50
N PHE A 179 4.57 6.45 -5.41
CA PHE A 179 3.37 5.65 -5.10
C PHE A 179 2.27 6.50 -4.50
N VAL A 180 2.64 7.57 -3.79
CA VAL A 180 1.71 8.61 -3.34
C VAL A 180 1.16 9.38 -4.54
N ASP A 181 2.02 9.75 -5.49
CA ASP A 181 1.62 10.47 -6.72
C ASP A 181 0.69 9.64 -7.60
N LEU A 182 0.99 8.34 -7.75
CA LEU A 182 0.12 7.37 -8.42
C LEU A 182 -1.13 7.01 -7.62
N ARG A 183 -1.29 7.58 -6.42
CA ARG A 183 -2.40 7.34 -5.50
C ARG A 183 -2.64 5.86 -5.18
N TRP A 184 -1.57 5.09 -5.07
CA TRP A 184 -1.67 3.71 -4.62
C TRP A 184 -2.29 3.67 -3.21
N THR A 185 -3.34 2.89 -3.05
CA THR A 185 -4.25 2.86 -1.91
C THR A 185 -3.48 2.71 -0.59
N TYR A 186 -2.58 1.74 -0.49
CA TYR A 186 -1.79 1.54 0.73
C TYR A 186 -0.85 2.72 1.03
N ALA A 187 -0.32 3.39 0.00
CA ALA A 187 0.62 4.49 0.17
C ALA A 187 -0.09 5.75 0.66
N VAL A 188 -1.27 6.04 0.10
CA VAL A 188 -2.14 7.13 0.54
C VAL A 188 -2.64 6.87 1.97
N ASN A 189 -3.07 5.64 2.28
CA ASN A 189 -3.50 5.25 3.62
C ASN A 189 -2.36 5.40 4.64
N ALA A 190 -1.16 4.91 4.32
CA ALA A 190 -0.02 5.01 5.21
C ALA A 190 0.42 6.45 5.45
N LYS A 191 0.45 7.30 4.41
CA LYS A 191 0.71 8.74 4.57
C LYS A 191 -0.33 9.39 5.47
N ARG A 192 -1.60 9.00 5.36
CA ARG A 192 -2.69 9.51 6.19
C ARG A 192 -2.55 9.10 7.66
N TYR A 193 -2.31 7.83 7.91
CA TYR A 193 -2.11 7.31 9.27
C TYR A 193 -0.87 7.93 9.93
N ASP A 194 0.22 8.09 9.19
CA ASP A 194 1.45 8.77 9.65
C ASP A 194 1.15 10.22 10.06
N ALA A 195 0.43 10.97 9.22
CA ALA A 195 0.01 12.34 9.54
C ALA A 195 -0.86 12.40 10.79
N TRP A 196 -1.82 11.48 10.98
CA TRP A 196 -2.65 11.46 12.18
C TRP A 196 -1.88 11.13 13.47
N LEU A 197 -0.82 10.33 13.37
CA LEU A 197 0.05 10.03 14.51
C LEU A 197 0.91 11.25 14.85
N THR A 198 1.56 11.84 13.85
CA THR A 198 2.47 12.99 14.04
C THR A 198 1.73 14.27 14.45
N ASP A 199 0.61 14.60 13.81
CA ASP A 199 -0.18 15.80 14.15
C ASP A 199 -0.66 15.77 15.60
N ALA A 200 -1.06 14.58 16.09
CA ALA A 200 -1.51 14.40 17.46
C ALA A 200 -0.38 14.66 18.47
N ASP A 201 0.83 14.21 18.14
CA ASP A 201 2.02 14.38 18.98
C ASP A 201 2.51 15.83 18.98
N GLU A 202 2.52 16.50 17.82
CA GLU A 202 2.97 17.89 17.70
C GLU A 202 1.98 18.90 18.30
N LYS A 203 0.68 18.72 18.05
CA LYS A 203 -0.37 19.67 18.50
C LYS A 203 -0.87 19.36 19.91
N GLY A 204 -0.50 18.21 20.49
CA GLY A 204 -0.99 17.72 21.77
C GLY A 204 -2.48 17.35 21.79
N ALA A 205 -3.15 17.41 20.64
CA ALA A 205 -4.57 17.08 20.46
C ALA A 205 -4.82 16.57 19.03
N ARG A 206 -5.78 15.66 18.89
CA ARG A 206 -6.20 15.15 17.57
C ARG A 206 -7.25 16.07 16.95
N ASP A 207 -7.04 16.47 15.69
CA ASP A 207 -8.10 17.08 14.90
C ASP A 207 -9.06 15.99 14.40
N VAL A 208 -10.30 16.07 14.88
CA VAL A 208 -11.39 15.16 14.51
C VAL A 208 -12.51 15.88 13.74
N SER A 209 -12.29 17.15 13.39
CA SER A 209 -13.28 18.00 12.73
C SER A 209 -13.13 18.01 11.21
N GLY A 210 -11.89 17.83 10.71
CA GLY A 210 -11.59 17.76 9.30
C GLY A 210 -12.08 16.48 8.62
N ASN A 211 -12.48 16.58 7.36
CA ASN A 211 -12.76 15.42 6.51
C ASN A 211 -12.40 15.74 5.05
N GLU A 212 -11.39 15.06 4.50
CA GLU A 212 -10.96 15.28 3.11
C GLU A 212 -12.03 14.95 2.08
N TRP A 213 -12.98 14.08 2.41
CA TRP A 213 -14.13 13.82 1.55
C TRP A 213 -14.98 15.08 1.32
N GLN A 214 -15.04 15.99 2.29
CA GLN A 214 -15.78 17.24 2.15
C GLN A 214 -14.97 18.29 1.39
N GLY A 215 -13.65 18.35 1.63
CA GLY A 215 -12.77 19.34 0.98
C GLY A 215 -12.36 18.99 -0.45
N MET A 216 -12.19 17.70 -0.76
CA MET A 216 -11.70 17.19 -2.05
C MET A 216 -12.70 16.19 -2.67
N GLY A 217 -13.99 16.32 -2.33
CA GLY A 217 -15.02 15.35 -2.69
C GLY A 217 -15.07 15.05 -4.18
N ASP A 218 -14.94 16.06 -5.04
CA ASP A 218 -15.00 15.86 -6.48
C ASP A 218 -13.83 15.01 -6.98
N GLU A 219 -12.59 15.35 -6.60
CA GLU A 219 -11.40 14.58 -6.98
C GLU A 219 -11.47 13.11 -6.52
N LEU A 220 -11.99 12.87 -5.30
CA LEU A 220 -12.12 11.54 -4.73
C LEU A 220 -13.26 10.72 -5.38
N LYS A 221 -14.31 11.38 -5.88
CA LYS A 221 -15.43 10.74 -6.56
C LYS A 221 -15.14 10.45 -8.03
N MET A 222 -14.34 11.30 -8.69
CA MET A 222 -14.12 11.28 -10.14
C MET A 222 -13.76 9.89 -10.70
N PRO A 223 -12.83 9.10 -10.13
CA PRO A 223 -12.52 7.78 -10.68
C PRO A 223 -13.73 6.85 -10.75
N LYS A 224 -14.60 6.85 -9.72
CA LYS A 224 -15.84 6.06 -9.71
C LYS A 224 -16.87 6.62 -10.67
N ILE A 225 -17.00 7.94 -10.77
CA ILE A 225 -17.89 8.61 -11.73
C ILE A 225 -17.52 8.19 -13.16
N LEU A 226 -16.26 8.36 -13.54
CA LEU A 226 -15.75 7.99 -14.87
C LEU A 226 -15.97 6.51 -15.18
N MET A 227 -15.71 5.65 -14.21
CA MET A 227 -15.92 4.21 -14.37
C MET A 227 -17.41 3.86 -14.59
N ARG A 228 -18.33 4.53 -13.90
CA ARG A 228 -19.76 4.34 -14.14
C ARG A 228 -20.18 4.91 -15.49
N MET A 229 -19.72 6.10 -15.86
CA MET A 229 -19.99 6.67 -17.18
C MET A 229 -19.57 5.73 -18.31
N ALA A 230 -18.39 5.12 -18.21
CA ALA A 230 -17.88 4.16 -19.18
C ALA A 230 -18.68 2.84 -19.25
N GLN A 231 -19.41 2.48 -18.18
CA GLN A 231 -20.31 1.31 -18.18
C GLN A 231 -21.63 1.59 -18.91
N GLY A 232 -22.08 2.85 -18.92
CA GLY A 232 -23.39 3.23 -19.44
C GLY A 232 -24.57 2.70 -18.61
N ASP A 233 -25.77 3.09 -19.02
CA ASP A 233 -27.02 2.84 -18.30
C ASP A 233 -27.80 1.62 -18.81
N THR A 234 -27.31 0.91 -19.83
CA THR A 234 -28.01 -0.21 -20.47
C THR A 234 -28.45 -1.31 -19.50
N CYS A 235 -27.62 -1.62 -18.51
CA CYS A 235 -27.97 -2.61 -17.47
C CYS A 235 -28.63 -1.99 -16.23
N PHE A 236 -28.76 -0.66 -16.15
CA PHE A 236 -29.24 0.03 -14.95
C PHE A 236 -30.77 -0.08 -14.84
N ASP A 237 -31.26 -0.57 -13.69
CA ASP A 237 -32.69 -0.66 -13.44
C ASP A 237 -33.25 0.68 -12.94
N HIS A 238 -33.59 1.54 -13.90
CA HIS A 238 -34.17 2.86 -13.65
C HIS A 238 -35.46 2.80 -12.83
N VAL A 239 -36.31 1.80 -13.07
CA VAL A 239 -37.61 1.65 -12.40
C VAL A 239 -37.39 1.31 -10.93
N PHE A 240 -36.49 0.37 -10.65
CA PHE A 240 -36.09 0.06 -9.28
C PHE A 240 -35.49 1.27 -8.60
N TYR A 241 -34.56 1.98 -9.26
CA TYR A 241 -33.89 3.12 -8.67
C TYR A 241 -34.87 4.24 -8.32
N ARG A 242 -35.81 4.58 -9.21
CA ARG A 242 -36.87 5.56 -8.95
C ARG A 242 -37.73 5.15 -7.76
N LYS A 243 -38.15 3.88 -7.71
CA LYS A 243 -39.03 3.37 -6.65
C LYS A 243 -38.33 3.29 -5.29
N ALA A 244 -37.04 2.97 -5.27
CA ALA A 244 -36.27 2.88 -4.04
C ALA A 244 -35.84 4.25 -3.48
N ASN A 245 -35.91 5.31 -4.29
CA ASN A 245 -35.47 6.66 -3.97
C ASN A 245 -36.60 7.65 -4.27
N GLU A 246 -37.71 7.55 -3.54
CA GLU A 246 -38.93 8.36 -3.74
C GLU A 246 -38.73 9.86 -3.47
N ASP A 247 -37.66 10.22 -2.75
CA ASP A 247 -37.25 11.59 -2.44
C ASP A 247 -36.70 12.36 -3.65
N LEU A 248 -36.28 11.67 -4.71
CA LEU A 248 -35.74 12.33 -5.89
C LEU A 248 -36.80 13.18 -6.59
N PRO A 249 -36.42 14.33 -7.18
CA PRO A 249 -37.30 15.09 -8.05
C PRO A 249 -37.80 14.20 -9.21
N PRO A 250 -38.87 14.61 -9.93
CA PRO A 250 -39.39 13.86 -11.07
C PRO A 250 -38.40 13.90 -12.24
N LEU A 251 -37.34 13.10 -12.15
CA LEU A 251 -36.30 12.95 -13.15
C LEU A 251 -36.75 11.93 -14.20
N GLU A 252 -36.52 12.27 -15.47
CA GLU A 252 -36.62 11.33 -16.58
C GLU A 252 -35.56 10.22 -16.47
N LEU A 253 -35.72 9.12 -17.21
CA LEU A 253 -34.84 7.95 -17.13
C LEU A 253 -33.34 8.31 -17.26
N PRO A 254 -32.88 9.10 -18.25
CA PRO A 254 -31.47 9.48 -18.33
C PRO A 254 -30.99 10.27 -17.10
N GLY A 255 -31.87 11.10 -16.53
CA GLY A 255 -31.58 11.87 -15.33
C GLY A 255 -31.42 11.01 -14.08
N LEU A 256 -32.14 9.88 -13.98
CA LEU A 256 -31.98 8.92 -12.89
C LEU A 256 -30.61 8.25 -12.93
N TRP A 257 -30.14 7.87 -14.12
CA TRP A 257 -28.80 7.33 -14.30
C TRP A 257 -27.73 8.36 -13.95
N GLN A 258 -27.82 9.58 -14.51
CA GLN A 258 -26.87 10.65 -14.19
C GLN A 258 -26.83 10.94 -12.69
N HIS A 259 -27.99 11.01 -12.04
CA HIS A 259 -28.09 11.18 -10.60
C HIS A 259 -27.39 10.05 -9.84
N PHE A 260 -27.59 8.79 -10.24
CA PHE A 260 -26.89 7.65 -9.63
C PHE A 260 -25.37 7.76 -9.80
N VAL A 261 -24.91 8.06 -11.01
CA VAL A 261 -23.49 8.18 -11.35
C VAL A 261 -22.80 9.25 -10.52
N VAL A 262 -23.42 10.42 -10.35
CA VAL A 262 -22.76 11.57 -9.72
C VAL A 262 -22.97 11.60 -8.21
N PHE A 263 -24.14 11.16 -7.73
CA PHE A 263 -24.55 11.30 -6.34
C PHE A 263 -24.88 9.95 -5.70
N GLY A 264 -25.82 9.19 -6.29
CA GLY A 264 -26.41 8.03 -5.63
C GLY A 264 -25.42 6.94 -5.22
N GLN A 265 -24.40 6.66 -6.04
CA GLN A 265 -23.38 5.68 -5.70
C GLN A 265 -22.48 6.09 -4.51
N HIS A 266 -22.44 7.38 -4.19
CA HIS A 266 -21.66 7.95 -3.09
C HIS A 266 -22.49 8.18 -1.83
N GLU A 267 -23.81 8.25 -1.98
CA GLU A 267 -24.79 8.39 -0.88
C GLU A 267 -25.26 7.04 -0.33
N GLY A 268 -24.81 5.92 -0.92
CA GLY A 268 -25.26 4.59 -0.52
C GLY A 268 -26.70 4.29 -0.93
N ARG A 269 -27.23 4.98 -1.95
CA ARG A 269 -28.60 4.79 -2.42
C ARG A 269 -28.82 3.38 -2.97
N PRO A 270 -29.96 2.72 -2.69
CA PRO A 270 -30.25 1.41 -3.26
C PRO A 270 -30.32 1.48 -4.79
N PHE A 271 -29.62 0.56 -5.46
CA PHE A 271 -29.65 0.39 -6.92
C PHE A 271 -29.48 -1.08 -7.27
N ARG A 272 -29.80 -1.46 -8.52
CA ARG A 272 -29.48 -2.79 -9.05
C ARG A 272 -29.23 -2.73 -10.55
N TYR A 273 -28.49 -3.72 -11.05
CA TYR A 273 -28.34 -3.97 -12.47
C TYR A 273 -29.19 -5.17 -12.89
N MET A 274 -29.80 -5.08 -14.07
CA MET A 274 -30.59 -6.17 -14.68
C MET A 274 -29.71 -7.20 -15.41
N CYS A 275 -28.46 -6.85 -15.68
CA CYS A 275 -27.43 -7.70 -16.29
C CYS A 275 -26.06 -7.41 -15.69
N GLN A 276 -25.06 -8.26 -15.98
CA GLN A 276 -23.67 -8.00 -15.62
C GLN A 276 -23.17 -6.77 -16.42
N PRO A 277 -22.88 -5.64 -15.76
CA PRO A 277 -22.43 -4.45 -16.46
C PRO A 277 -21.06 -4.73 -17.09
N LYS A 278 -20.94 -4.40 -18.38
CA LYS A 278 -19.65 -4.44 -19.08
C LYS A 278 -19.04 -3.06 -19.03
N VAL A 279 -17.78 -2.97 -18.64
CA VAL A 279 -17.00 -1.75 -18.78
C VAL A 279 -16.52 -1.75 -20.23
N LEU A 280 -16.80 -0.70 -20.98
CA LEU A 280 -16.19 -0.54 -22.30
C LEU A 280 -14.67 -0.51 -22.10
N THR A 281 -13.98 -1.51 -22.62
CA THR A 281 -12.52 -1.54 -22.54
C THR A 281 -11.96 -0.40 -23.40
N GLY A 282 -10.78 0.12 -23.06
CA GLY A 282 -10.16 1.22 -23.82
C GLY A 282 -10.01 0.92 -25.32
N LEU A 283 -9.88 -0.36 -25.70
CA LEU A 283 -9.90 -0.83 -27.09
C LEU A 283 -11.27 -0.71 -27.75
N GLU A 284 -12.36 -1.02 -27.04
CA GLU A 284 -13.73 -0.91 -27.55
C GLU A 284 -14.18 0.55 -27.67
N ALA A 285 -13.81 1.41 -26.71
CA ALA A 285 -14.11 2.85 -26.76
C ALA A 285 -13.34 3.57 -27.87
N PHE A 286 -12.05 3.21 -28.07
CA PHE A 286 -11.22 3.73 -29.16
C PHE A 286 -11.71 3.22 -30.53
N ALA A 287 -12.10 1.94 -30.63
CA ALA A 287 -12.69 1.37 -31.84
C ALA A 287 -14.07 1.98 -32.18
N ALA A 288 -14.80 2.48 -31.18
CA ALA A 288 -16.07 3.18 -31.37
C ALA A 288 -15.93 4.67 -31.73
N GLY A 289 -14.70 5.19 -31.89
CA GLY A 289 -14.45 6.58 -32.28
C GLY A 289 -14.87 7.63 -31.24
N GLN A 290 -15.10 7.22 -29.99
CA GLN A 290 -15.51 8.13 -28.93
C GLN A 290 -14.28 8.72 -28.24
N THR A 291 -14.17 10.05 -28.26
CA THR A 291 -13.16 10.75 -27.48
C THR A 291 -13.63 10.82 -26.01
N LEU A 292 -12.98 10.05 -25.13
CA LEU A 292 -13.22 10.07 -23.67
C LEU A 292 -13.35 11.49 -23.06
N PRO A 293 -12.62 12.53 -23.52
CA PRO A 293 -12.72 13.88 -22.93
C PRO A 293 -14.08 14.58 -23.12
N ALA A 294 -14.81 14.35 -24.21
CA ALA A 294 -16.02 15.11 -24.53
C ALA A 294 -17.23 14.69 -23.68
N ALA A 295 -17.38 13.38 -23.42
CA ALA A 295 -18.45 12.84 -22.59
C ALA A 295 -18.29 13.24 -21.10
N VAL A 296 -17.05 13.34 -20.63
CA VAL A 296 -16.72 13.76 -19.26
C VAL A 296 -16.92 15.26 -19.09
N ALA A 297 -16.46 16.07 -20.04
CA ALA A 297 -16.62 17.53 -19.98
C ALA A 297 -18.09 17.97 -20.03
N ALA A 298 -18.92 17.30 -20.86
CA ALA A 298 -20.35 17.59 -20.93
C ALA A 298 -21.10 17.22 -19.64
N ALA A 299 -20.76 16.07 -19.04
CA ALA A 299 -21.40 15.62 -17.81
C ALA A 299 -21.02 16.45 -16.57
N VAL A 300 -19.82 17.03 -16.52
CA VAL A 300 -19.40 17.94 -15.44
C VAL A 300 -20.05 19.32 -15.59
N ALA A 301 -20.25 19.80 -16.82
CA ALA A 301 -20.86 21.11 -17.09
C ALA A 301 -22.37 21.16 -16.78
N ASP A 302 -23.12 20.09 -17.08
CA ASP A 302 -24.56 20.03 -16.78
C ASP A 302 -24.84 19.93 -15.27
N VAL A 303 -23.97 19.26 -14.50
CA VAL A 303 -24.13 19.09 -13.04
C VAL A 303 -23.88 20.38 -12.28
N ALA A 304 -22.98 21.25 -12.73
CA ALA A 304 -22.72 22.55 -12.10
C ALA A 304 -23.94 23.49 -12.11
N SER A 305 -24.94 23.21 -12.94
CA SER A 305 -26.19 23.97 -13.03
C SER A 305 -27.29 23.47 -12.07
N ALA A 306 -27.15 22.27 -11.51
CA ALA A 306 -28.09 21.68 -10.57
C ALA A 306 -27.65 22.00 -9.13
N THR A 307 -28.13 23.11 -8.59
CA THR A 307 -27.86 23.52 -7.20
C THR A 307 -28.50 22.54 -6.22
N PRO A 308 -27.77 22.02 -5.20
CA PRO A 308 -28.41 21.41 -4.06
C PRO A 308 -28.97 22.50 -3.13
N ALA A 309 -30.23 22.36 -2.74
CA ALA A 309 -30.82 23.21 -1.72
C ALA A 309 -30.29 22.83 -0.33
N SER A 310 -29.25 23.52 0.15
CA SER A 310 -29.19 24.07 1.52
C SER A 310 -27.90 24.85 1.74
N SER A 311 -28.04 26.11 2.13
CA SER A 311 -26.96 27.03 2.49
C SER A 311 -26.59 26.88 3.97
N VAL A 312 -25.30 26.70 4.24
CA VAL A 312 -24.64 27.18 5.47
C VAL A 312 -23.40 27.97 5.03
N PRO A 313 -23.21 29.24 5.44
CA PRO A 313 -22.16 30.06 4.89
C PRO A 313 -20.84 29.81 5.63
N ALA A 314 -19.85 29.24 4.95
CA ALA A 314 -18.46 29.29 5.39
C ALA A 314 -17.82 30.58 4.86
N GLN A 315 -17.47 31.48 5.78
CA GLN A 315 -16.70 32.69 5.48
C GLN A 315 -15.32 32.29 4.92
N ARG A 316 -15.05 32.71 3.68
CA ARG A 316 -13.71 32.66 3.07
C ARG A 316 -12.83 33.72 3.74
N HIS A 317 -11.79 33.28 4.46
CA HIS A 317 -10.57 34.05 4.58
C HIS A 317 -9.53 33.42 3.64
N LEU A 318 -9.18 34.17 2.61
CA LEU A 318 -8.04 33.90 1.73
C LEU A 318 -6.77 34.19 2.53
N LEU A 319 -5.87 33.20 2.63
CA LEU A 319 -4.47 33.43 2.95
C LEU A 319 -3.65 32.93 1.77
N GLU A 320 -2.90 33.86 1.20
CA GLU A 320 -1.99 33.72 0.07
C GLU A 320 -0.85 32.75 0.40
N TRP A 321 -0.53 31.87 -0.55
CA TRP A 321 0.62 30.98 -0.48
C TRP A 321 1.78 31.63 -1.24
N ASP A 322 2.56 32.44 -0.54
CA ASP A 322 3.88 32.88 -0.99
C ASP A 322 4.77 32.99 0.26
N GLU A 323 5.46 31.90 0.60
CA GLU A 323 6.73 31.85 1.34
C GLU A 323 7.00 30.40 1.79
N PHE A 324 7.67 29.61 0.95
CA PHE A 324 8.57 28.52 1.37
C PHE A 324 9.44 28.08 0.18
N ALA A 325 10.13 29.05 -0.41
CA ALA A 325 11.42 28.81 -1.04
C ALA A 325 12.43 29.56 -0.18
N GLN A 326 13.27 28.83 0.57
CA GLN A 326 14.56 29.22 1.18
C GLN A 326 14.80 28.44 2.48
N ILE A 327 15.12 27.15 2.39
CA ILE A 327 16.06 26.50 3.34
C ILE A 327 16.87 25.47 2.53
N GLU A 328 17.88 25.96 1.81
CA GLU A 328 19.05 25.15 1.46
C GLU A 328 20.24 25.64 2.30
N GLN A 329 21.11 24.70 2.65
CA GLN A 329 22.43 24.81 3.30
C GLN A 329 22.48 24.48 4.80
N VAL A 330 22.86 23.23 5.08
CA VAL A 330 23.65 22.89 6.27
C VAL A 330 24.98 22.27 5.78
N PRO A 331 26.16 22.70 6.28
CA PRO A 331 27.45 22.37 5.70
C PRO A 331 27.97 20.98 6.11
N SER A 332 28.81 20.42 5.25
CA SER A 332 29.60 19.21 5.47
C SER A 332 30.50 19.35 6.70
N LEU A 333 30.41 18.41 7.63
CA LEU A 333 31.43 18.17 8.64
C LEU A 333 32.53 17.27 8.04
N ALA A 334 33.59 17.92 7.57
CA ALA A 334 34.89 17.31 7.37
C ALA A 334 35.94 18.22 8.03
N GLU A 335 36.84 17.57 8.77
CA GLU A 335 38.11 18.07 9.32
C GLU A 335 38.07 18.91 10.61
N ALA A 336 38.38 18.25 11.74
CA ALA A 336 39.37 18.74 12.71
C ALA A 336 39.89 17.58 13.58
N SER A 337 41.19 17.28 13.39
CA SER A 337 42.17 16.59 14.28
C SER A 337 41.88 15.18 14.79
#